data_AF-A0A7W3N988-F1
#
_entry.id   AF-A0A7W3N988-F1
#
_cell.length_a   1.000
_cell.length_b   1.000
_cell.length_c   1.000
_cell.angle_alpha   90.00
_cell.angle_beta   90.00
_cell.angle_gamma   90.00
#
_symmetry.space_group_name_H-M   'P 1'
#
loop_
_entity.id
_entity.type
_entity.pdbx_description
1 polymer ?
#
loop_
_entity_poly.entity_id
_entity_poly.type
_entity_poly.pdbx_seq_one_letter_code
_entity_poly.pdbx_strand_id
1 'polypeptide(L)'
;MFINFSKEDKDKMLNEIQTFFYNERDEEISEFAAENVLEFIKEHIGPHFYNQAIKDAEDIMNQVMLSAEENLHALKKLIEK
;
A
#
# COMPACT_ATOMS: atom_id res chain seq x y z
N MET A 1 4.79 12.04 3.67
CA MET A 1 4.25 10.69 3.94
C MET A 1 4.71 10.29 5.35
N PHE A 2 3.80 9.95 6.28
CA PHE A 2 4.19 9.58 7.66
C PHE A 2 4.39 8.07 7.80
N ILE A 3 5.26 7.48 6.97
CA ILE A 3 5.69 6.10 7.15
C ILE A 3 7.07 6.12 7.81
N ASN A 4 7.12 5.65 9.06
CA ASN A 4 8.35 5.43 9.79
C ASN A 4 8.61 3.93 9.84
N PHE A 5 9.59 3.48 9.06
CA PHE A 5 10.03 2.09 9.08
C PHE A 5 10.85 1.80 10.33
N SER A 6 10.80 0.57 10.82
CA SER A 6 11.77 0.11 11.80
C SER A 6 13.17 0.15 11.18
N LYS A 7 14.22 0.21 12.00
CA LYS A 7 15.59 0.15 11.49
C LYS A 7 15.81 -1.15 10.70
N GLU A 8 15.32 -2.27 11.20
CA GLU A 8 15.45 -3.57 10.53
C GLU A 8 14.77 -3.59 9.16
N ASP A 9 13.57 -3.03 9.04
CA ASP A 9 12.87 -2.97 7.75
C ASP A 9 13.57 -2.02 6.79
N LYS A 10 14.10 -0.89 7.31
CA LYS A 10 14.92 0.03 6.51
C LYS A 10 16.14 -0.68 5.94
N ASP A 11 16.92 -1.37 6.79
CA ASP A 11 18.13 -2.09 6.38
C ASP A 11 17.82 -3.16 5.32
N LYS A 12 16.68 -3.87 5.46
CA LYS A 12 16.20 -4.84 4.44
C LYS A 12 15.89 -4.16 3.11
N MET A 13 15.12 -3.07 3.11
CA MET A 13 14.79 -2.33 1.88
C MET A 13 16.04 -1.78 1.18
N LEU A 14 17.01 -1.27 1.95
CA LEU A 14 18.28 -0.81 1.37
C LEU A 14 19.04 -1.95 0.70
N ASN A 15 19.10 -3.12 1.34
CA ASN A 15 19.74 -4.30 0.77
C ASN A 15 19.03 -4.79 -0.51
N GLU A 16 17.70 -4.78 -0.54
CA GLU A 16 16.92 -5.11 -1.73
C GLU A 16 17.21 -4.16 -2.89
N ILE A 17 17.28 -2.85 -2.62
CA ILE A 17 17.65 -1.84 -3.62
C ILE A 17 19.07 -2.10 -4.14
N GLN A 18 20.05 -2.31 -3.28
CA GLN A 18 21.43 -2.61 -3.69
C GLN A 18 21.49 -3.88 -4.55
N THR A 19 20.79 -4.94 -4.13
CA THR A 19 20.71 -6.22 -4.85
C THR A 19 20.06 -6.07 -6.22
N PHE A 20 19.01 -5.25 -6.33
CA PHE A 20 18.36 -4.94 -7.61
C PHE A 20 19.33 -4.26 -8.58
N PHE A 21 20.07 -3.24 -8.14
CA PHE A 21 21.06 -2.56 -9.00
C PHE A 21 22.19 -3.50 -9.42
N TYR A 22 22.68 -4.34 -8.51
CA TYR A 22 23.69 -5.34 -8.85
C TYR A 22 23.17 -6.33 -9.89
N ASN A 23 22.00 -6.92 -9.68
CA ASN A 23 21.46 -7.95 -10.58
C ASN A 23 21.06 -7.41 -11.95
N GLU A 24 20.44 -6.24 -12.01
CA GLU A 24 19.88 -5.70 -13.26
C GLU A 24 20.91 -4.88 -14.05
N ARG A 25 21.96 -4.37 -13.40
CA ARG A 25 22.89 -3.40 -13.99
C ARG A 25 24.37 -3.73 -13.76
N ASP A 26 24.69 -4.81 -13.06
CA ASP A 26 26.04 -5.15 -12.61
C ASP A 26 26.70 -3.97 -11.85
N GLU A 27 25.88 -3.20 -11.12
CA GLU A 27 26.25 -1.94 -10.49
C GLU A 27 26.16 -2.08 -8.96
N GLU A 28 27.31 -2.11 -8.29
CA GLU A 28 27.38 -2.04 -6.82
C GLU A 28 27.21 -0.58 -6.36
N ILE A 29 26.10 -0.30 -5.68
CA ILE A 29 25.82 1.03 -5.11
C ILE A 29 26.05 1.05 -3.60
N SER A 30 26.49 2.19 -3.08
CA SER A 30 26.65 2.39 -1.64
C SER A 30 25.31 2.43 -0.91
N GLU A 31 25.34 2.21 0.41
CA GLU A 31 24.16 2.35 1.26
C GLU A 31 23.53 3.74 1.16
N PHE A 32 24.36 4.80 1.12
CA PHE A 32 23.89 6.18 0.93
C PHE A 32 23.18 6.39 -0.41
N ALA A 33 23.67 5.76 -1.50
CA ALA A 33 23.00 5.82 -2.79
C ALA A 33 21.65 5.07 -2.74
N ALA A 34 21.60 3.90 -2.10
CA ALA A 34 20.36 3.16 -1.89
C ALA A 34 19.35 3.95 -1.03
N GLU A 35 19.82 4.68 0.00
CA GLU A 35 18.98 5.57 0.80
C GLU A 35 18.34 6.69 -0.03
N ASN A 36 19.10 7.31 -0.95
CA ASN A 36 18.57 8.32 -1.84
C ASN A 36 17.48 7.76 -2.78
N VAL A 37 17.68 6.53 -3.28
CA VAL A 37 16.67 5.83 -4.09
C VAL A 37 15.42 5.53 -3.25
N LEU A 38 15.60 5.04 -2.02
CA LEU A 38 14.49 4.77 -1.11
C LEU A 38 13.69 6.04 -0.80
N GLU A 39 14.35 7.16 -0.52
CA GLU A 39 13.67 8.43 -0.25
C GLU A 39 12.93 8.94 -1.50
N PHE A 40 13.53 8.84 -2.69
CA PHE A 40 12.85 9.18 -3.93
C PHE A 40 11.57 8.35 -4.14
N ILE A 41 11.65 7.03 -3.95
CA ILE A 41 10.48 6.15 -4.04
C ILE A 41 9.43 6.57 -3.01
N LYS A 42 9.82 6.77 -1.75
CA LYS A 42 8.92 7.14 -0.66
C LYS A 42 8.22 8.48 -0.89
N GLU A 43 8.93 9.49 -1.40
CA GLU A 43 8.37 10.83 -1.59
C GLU A 43 7.52 10.94 -2.86
N HIS A 44 7.94 10.32 -3.96
CA HIS A 44 7.33 10.54 -5.27
C HIS A 44 6.46 9.39 -5.75
N ILE A 45 6.83 8.14 -5.45
CA ILE A 45 6.15 6.96 -5.99
C ILE A 45 5.19 6.36 -4.97
N GLY A 46 5.59 6.30 -3.69
CA GLY A 46 4.85 5.73 -2.57
C GLY A 46 3.42 6.26 -2.43
N PRO A 47 3.15 7.57 -2.54
CA PRO A 47 1.80 8.11 -2.45
C PRO A 47 0.85 7.56 -3.51
N HIS A 48 1.32 7.26 -4.73
CA HIS A 48 0.47 6.69 -5.78
C HIS A 48 -0.01 5.28 -5.40
N PHE A 49 0.90 4.40 -4.97
CA PHE A 49 0.55 3.06 -4.51
C PHE A 49 -0.32 3.09 -3.26
N TYR A 50 0.01 3.93 -2.29
CA TYR A 50 -0.75 4.04 -1.05
C TYR A 50 -2.19 4.50 -1.31
N ASN A 51 -2.37 5.57 -2.09
CA ASN A 51 -3.70 6.09 -2.40
C ASN A 51 -4.53 5.08 -3.21
N GLN A 52 -3.92 4.36 -4.15
CA GLN A 52 -4.61 3.31 -4.89
C GLN A 52 -5.02 2.16 -3.96
N ALA A 53 -4.15 1.73 -3.05
CA ALA A 53 -4.48 0.68 -2.08
C ALA A 53 -5.62 1.09 -1.12
N ILE A 54 -5.66 2.36 -0.69
CA ILE A 54 -6.78 2.88 0.11
C ILE A 54 -8.08 2.86 -0.71
N LYS A 55 -8.03 3.31 -1.96
CA LYS A 55 -9.20 3.27 -2.85
C LYS A 55 -9.72 1.85 -3.05
N ASP A 56 -8.82 0.89 -3.28
CA ASP A 56 -9.19 -0.53 -3.45
C ASP A 56 -9.87 -1.07 -2.17
N ALA A 57 -9.39 -0.68 -0.99
CA ALA A 57 -10.01 -1.03 0.29
C ALA A 57 -11.39 -0.38 0.49
N GLU A 58 -11.55 0.89 0.09
CA GLU A 58 -12.84 1.59 0.12
C GLU A 58 -13.87 0.90 -0.79
N ASP A 59 -13.46 0.49 -2.00
CA ASP A 59 -14.34 -0.20 -2.95
C ASP A 59 -14.85 -1.53 -2.38
N ILE A 60 -13.98 -2.32 -1.73
CA ILE A 60 -14.37 -3.56 -1.05
C ILE A 60 -15.35 -3.26 0.09
N MET A 61 -15.08 -2.23 0.91
CA MET A 61 -15.94 -1.87 2.02
C MET A 61 -17.33 -1.41 1.53
N ASN A 62 -17.38 -0.65 0.45
CA ASN A 62 -18.65 -0.21 -0.15
C ASN A 62 -19.49 -1.41 -0.63
N GLN A 63 -18.87 -2.42 -1.25
CA GLN A 63 -19.57 -3.64 -1.65
C GLN A 63 -20.16 -4.40 -0.46
N VAL A 64 -19.38 -4.55 0.61
CA VAL A 64 -19.85 -5.20 1.84
C VAL A 64 -21.02 -4.43 2.47
N MET A 65 -20.94 -3.10 2.50
CA MET A 65 -22.01 -2.26 3.03
C MET A 65 -23.31 -2.37 2.23
N LEU A 66 -23.23 -2.34 0.89
CA LEU A 66 -24.38 -2.54 0.01
C LEU A 66 -25.03 -3.91 0.26
N SER A 67 -24.23 -4.97 0.34
CA SER A 67 -24.74 -6.31 0.65
C SER A 67 -25.42 -6.37 2.01
N ALA A 68 -24.87 -5.70 3.03
CA ALA A 68 -25.49 -5.62 4.35
C ALA A 68 -26.84 -4.90 4.31
N GLU A 69 -26.95 -3.81 3.54
CA GLU A 69 -28.19 -3.06 3.37
C GLU A 69 -29.28 -3.89 2.67
N GLU A 70 -28.93 -4.60 1.61
CA GLU A 70 -29.84 -5.54 0.92
C GLU A 70 -30.37 -6.61 1.86
N ASN A 71 -29.49 -7.21 2.68
CA ASN A 71 -29.87 -8.21 3.67
C ASN A 71 -30.85 -7.66 4.71
N LEU A 72 -30.61 -6.43 5.22
CA LEU A 72 -31.53 -5.78 6.15
C LEU A 72 -32.88 -5.48 5.50
N HIS A 73 -32.89 -5.05 4.24
CA HIS A 73 -34.10 -4.81 3.48
C HIS A 73 -34.94 -6.08 3.30
N ALA A 74 -34.31 -7.22 3.02
CA ALA A 74 -34.98 -8.51 2.87
C ALA A 74 -35.68 -8.97 4.17
N LEU A 75 -35.21 -8.54 5.34
CA LEU A 75 -35.82 -8.87 6.64
C LEU A 75 -37.01 -7.98 7.02
N LYS A 76 -37.26 -6.88 6.30
CA LYS A 76 -38.40 -5.98 6.58
C LYS A 76 -39.71 -6.72 6.35
N LYS A 77 -40.59 -6.74 7.37
CA LYS A 77 -41.93 -7.33 7.28
C LYS A 77 -42.93 -6.31 6.74
N LEU A 78 -43.89 -6.77 5.93
CA LEU A 78 -45.04 -5.96 5.53
C LEU A 78 -45.90 -5.66 6.76
N ILE A 79 -46.31 -4.40 6.91
CA ILE A 79 -47.31 -3.99 7.90
C ILE A 79 -48.67 -4.12 7.22
N GLU A 80 -49.44 -5.15 7.58
CA GLU A 80 -50.84 -5.25 7.17
C GLU A 80 -51.64 -4.14 7.88
N LYS A 81 -52.37 -3.34 7.09
CA LYS A 81 -53.26 -2.29 7.60
C LYS A 81 -54.63 -2.85 7.94
#